data_AF-A0A5C7M1Z1-F1
#
_entry.id   AF-A0A5C7M1Z1-F1
#
_cell.length_a   1.000
_cell.length_b   1.000
_cell.length_c   1.000
_cell.angle_alpha   90.00
_cell.angle_beta   90.00
_cell.angle_gamma   90.00
#
_symmetry.space_group_name_H-M   'P 1'
#
loop_
_entity.id
_entity.type
_entity.pdbx_description
1 polymer ?
#
loop_
_entity_poly.entity_id
_entity_poly.type
_entity_poly.pdbx_seq_one_letter_code
_entity_poly.pdbx_strand_id
1 'polypeptide(L)'
;MKCHYDRLEDVQQYITNGVFRYDGKAVYVHKVLKDKKGEGFLQIAPIEKTDETFDIDVYDDLFDISFPDLGYINLEEKDKAEKKVLKVGFLAKKFNRQFNQGLTNGNTTLLDIEGKPIPYAEYLYTKAVQDLIQNRYPSLEDAWGMLKGDNEVAISRDIALKALKDSGLVLVFYKTTNVGWVTPGSTTVIVPTSEMAWLVSKYLREFTWEIQ
;
A
#
# COMPACT_ATOMS: atom_id res chain seq x y z
N MET A 1 -14.03 10.89 2.72
CA MET A 1 -15.15 11.43 1.94
C MET A 1 -16.35 10.53 2.18
N LYS A 2 -17.51 11.10 2.53
CA LYS A 2 -18.73 10.32 2.80
C LYS A 2 -19.40 9.84 1.52
N CYS A 3 -20.15 8.75 1.61
CA CYS A 3 -21.03 8.30 0.53
C CYS A 3 -22.09 9.37 0.24
N HIS A 4 -22.11 9.90 -0.98
CA HIS A 4 -22.98 11.02 -1.40
C HIS A 4 -23.86 10.63 -2.60
N TYR A 5 -24.00 9.34 -2.87
CA TYR A 5 -24.85 8.85 -3.94
C TYR A 5 -26.31 8.89 -3.49
N ASP A 6 -27.15 9.58 -4.25
CA ASP A 6 -28.59 9.69 -3.97
C ASP A 6 -29.36 8.41 -4.36
N ARG A 7 -28.75 7.53 -5.17
CA ARG A 7 -29.36 6.31 -5.70
C ARG A 7 -28.56 5.08 -5.31
N LEU A 8 -29.25 4.05 -4.83
CA LEU A 8 -28.62 2.78 -4.45
C LEU A 8 -28.03 2.05 -5.67
N GLU A 9 -28.53 2.32 -6.86
CA GLU A 9 -28.00 1.77 -8.10
C GLU A 9 -26.59 2.31 -8.40
N ASP A 10 -26.33 3.59 -8.10
CA ASP A 10 -25.00 4.20 -8.23
C ASP A 10 -24.05 3.63 -7.18
N VAL A 11 -24.51 3.45 -5.94
CA VAL A 11 -23.74 2.76 -4.89
C VAL A 11 -23.37 1.34 -5.33
N GLN A 12 -24.34 0.59 -5.87
CA GLN A 12 -24.10 -0.76 -6.36
C GLN A 12 -23.06 -0.78 -7.48
N GLN A 13 -23.10 0.18 -8.40
CA GLN A 13 -22.17 0.27 -9.52
C GLN A 13 -20.75 0.68 -9.11
N TYR A 14 -20.63 1.64 -8.18
CA TYR A 14 -19.37 2.31 -7.90
C TYR A 14 -18.66 1.86 -6.62
N ILE A 15 -19.39 1.24 -5.69
CA ILE A 15 -18.87 0.86 -4.36
C ILE A 15 -18.68 -0.65 -4.22
N THR A 16 -19.36 -1.49 -4.99
CA THR A 16 -19.26 -2.95 -4.78
C THR A 16 -18.00 -3.55 -5.39
N ASN A 17 -17.57 -4.69 -4.83
CA ASN A 17 -16.38 -5.44 -5.24
C ASN A 17 -15.08 -4.63 -5.20
N GLY A 18 -14.95 -3.79 -4.17
CA GLY A 18 -13.75 -2.98 -3.94
C GLY A 18 -13.37 -2.90 -2.48
N VAL A 19 -12.12 -2.52 -2.24
CA VAL A 19 -11.59 -2.24 -0.89
C VAL A 19 -11.75 -0.76 -0.57
N PHE A 20 -12.28 -0.49 0.61
CA PHE A 20 -12.60 0.83 1.17
C PHE A 20 -12.10 0.95 2.61
N ARG A 21 -12.40 2.09 3.24
CA ARG A 21 -12.17 2.31 4.67
C ARG A 21 -13.49 2.34 5.44
N TYR A 22 -13.55 1.61 6.54
CA TYR A 22 -14.60 1.71 7.56
C TYR A 22 -13.95 1.87 8.92
N ASP A 23 -14.23 2.96 9.61
CA ASP A 23 -13.59 3.31 10.90
C ASP A 23 -12.05 3.24 10.84
N GLY A 24 -11.49 3.76 9.75
CA GLY A 24 -10.05 3.75 9.50
C GLY A 24 -9.44 2.37 9.19
N LYS A 25 -10.24 1.31 9.06
CA LYS A 25 -9.78 -0.05 8.71
C LYS A 25 -10.13 -0.40 7.28
N ALA A 26 -9.27 -1.18 6.64
CA ALA A 26 -9.53 -1.70 5.31
C ALA A 26 -10.67 -2.73 5.35
N VAL A 27 -11.69 -2.53 4.52
CA VAL A 27 -12.82 -3.46 4.38
C VAL A 27 -13.11 -3.71 2.90
N TYR A 28 -13.57 -4.92 2.59
CA TYR A 28 -14.07 -5.28 1.27
C TYR A 28 -15.60 -5.15 1.25
N VAL A 29 -16.13 -4.51 0.22
CA VAL A 29 -17.58 -4.37 0.03
C VAL A 29 -18.07 -5.45 -0.94
N HIS A 30 -18.90 -6.37 -0.47
CA HIS A 30 -19.43 -7.46 -1.30
C HIS A 30 -20.57 -7.00 -2.20
N LYS A 31 -21.59 -6.36 -1.62
CA LYS A 31 -22.83 -6.01 -2.31
C LYS A 31 -23.63 -4.97 -1.55
N VAL A 32 -24.56 -4.32 -2.24
CA VAL A 32 -25.62 -3.50 -1.64
C VAL A 32 -26.85 -4.38 -1.41
N LEU A 33 -27.42 -4.28 -0.22
CA LEU A 33 -28.66 -4.93 0.19
C LEU A 33 -29.75 -3.87 0.36
N LYS A 34 -31.02 -4.29 0.25
CA LYS A 34 -32.18 -3.47 0.58
C LYS A 34 -33.01 -4.21 1.63
N ASP A 35 -33.46 -3.52 2.67
CA ASP A 35 -34.39 -4.09 3.63
C ASP A 35 -35.84 -4.09 3.10
N LYS A 36 -36.80 -4.48 3.96
CA LYS A 36 -38.23 -4.49 3.61
C LYS A 36 -38.82 -3.09 3.43
N LYS A 37 -38.18 -2.04 3.96
CA LYS A 37 -38.59 -0.64 3.83
C LYS A 37 -37.92 0.06 2.65
N GLY A 38 -36.96 -0.60 2.00
CA GLY A 38 -36.18 -0.06 0.89
C GLY A 38 -34.93 0.70 1.32
N GLU A 39 -34.57 0.65 2.61
CA GLU A 39 -33.33 1.22 3.14
C GLU A 39 -32.13 0.39 2.66
N GLY A 40 -31.06 1.08 2.26
CA GLY A 40 -29.88 0.46 1.67
C GLY A 40 -28.80 0.14 2.70
N PHE A 41 -28.23 -1.07 2.61
CA PHE A 41 -27.14 -1.53 3.47
C PHE A 41 -25.97 -2.00 2.62
N LEU A 42 -24.75 -1.83 3.11
CA LEU A 42 -23.56 -2.44 2.54
C LEU A 42 -23.21 -3.69 3.32
N GLN A 43 -23.07 -4.82 2.64
CA GLN A 43 -22.44 -5.99 3.23
C GLN A 43 -20.93 -5.89 3.05
N ILE A 44 -20.21 -5.77 4.16
CA ILE A 44 -18.76 -5.58 4.18
C ILE A 44 -18.06 -6.66 5.00
N ALA A 45 -16.77 -6.88 4.75
CA ALA A 45 -15.93 -7.80 5.51
C ALA A 45 -14.52 -7.25 5.71
N PRO A 46 -13.79 -7.64 6.77
CA PRO A 46 -12.35 -7.40 6.85
C PRO A 46 -11.63 -8.00 5.63
N ILE A 47 -10.65 -7.30 5.06
CA ILE A 47 -10.02 -7.75 3.81
C ILE A 47 -9.25 -9.07 3.95
N GLU A 48 -8.77 -9.41 5.14
CA GLU A 48 -8.08 -10.68 5.43
C GLU A 48 -9.05 -11.85 5.67
N LYS A 49 -10.34 -11.56 5.84
CA LYS A 49 -11.38 -12.52 6.22
C LYS A 49 -12.69 -12.19 5.51
N THR A 50 -12.67 -12.31 4.19
CA THR A 50 -13.80 -11.93 3.33
C THR A 50 -15.06 -12.78 3.53
N ASP A 51 -14.99 -13.83 4.34
CA ASP A 51 -16.12 -14.67 4.77
C ASP A 51 -16.81 -14.14 6.04
N GLU A 52 -16.13 -13.35 6.87
CA GLU A 52 -16.68 -12.73 8.08
C GLU A 52 -17.40 -11.41 7.74
N THR A 53 -18.59 -11.52 7.14
CA THR A 53 -19.37 -10.34 6.70
C THR A 53 -20.25 -9.75 7.80
N PHE A 54 -20.44 -8.44 7.76
CA PHE A 54 -21.43 -7.70 8.54
C PHE A 54 -22.03 -6.56 7.71
N ASP A 55 -23.20 -6.10 8.10
CA ASP A 55 -23.94 -5.09 7.36
C ASP A 55 -23.79 -3.72 8.05
N ILE A 56 -23.63 -2.67 7.25
CA ILE A 56 -23.62 -1.27 7.69
C ILE A 56 -24.61 -0.45 6.86
N ASP A 57 -25.06 0.68 7.41
CA ASP A 57 -25.85 1.65 6.64
C ASP A 57 -24.99 2.19 5.48
N VAL A 58 -25.58 2.36 4.28
CA VAL A 58 -24.89 2.94 3.12
C VAL A 58 -24.37 4.35 3.39
N TYR A 59 -25.01 5.09 4.29
CA TYR A 59 -24.68 6.44 4.71
C TYR A 59 -24.02 6.48 6.10
N ASP A 60 -23.51 5.36 6.61
CA ASP A 60 -22.75 5.33 7.85
C ASP A 60 -21.57 6.31 7.79
N ASP A 61 -21.49 7.19 8.78
CA ASP A 61 -20.49 8.25 8.86
C ASP A 61 -19.05 7.73 8.99
N LEU A 62 -18.89 6.48 9.42
CA LEU A 62 -17.60 5.79 9.52
C LEU A 62 -17.16 5.18 8.19
N PHE A 63 -18.03 5.11 7.19
CA PHE A 63 -17.70 4.58 5.86
C PHE A 63 -17.10 5.67 4.96
N ASP A 64 -15.82 5.49 4.65
CA ASP A 64 -15.03 6.44 3.87
C ASP A 64 -14.79 5.90 2.44
N ILE A 65 -15.47 6.53 1.48
CA ILE A 65 -15.37 6.23 0.05
C ILE A 65 -14.21 6.95 -0.65
N SER A 66 -13.42 7.76 0.07
CA SER A 66 -12.26 8.41 -0.54
C SER A 66 -11.19 7.38 -0.89
N PHE A 67 -10.72 7.48 -2.14
CA PHE A 67 -9.67 6.64 -2.66
C PHE A 67 -8.44 6.72 -1.74
N PRO A 68 -7.96 5.59 -1.20
CA PRO A 68 -6.85 5.61 -0.26
C PRO A 68 -5.55 6.00 -0.95
N ASP A 69 -4.64 6.63 -0.18
CA ASP A 69 -3.30 6.92 -0.66
C ASP A 69 -2.56 5.61 -0.96
N LEU A 70 -2.05 5.50 -2.18
CA LEU A 70 -1.28 4.35 -2.63
C LEU A 70 0.22 4.55 -2.41
N GLY A 71 0.98 3.47 -2.52
CA GLY A 71 2.42 3.51 -2.36
C GLY A 71 3.02 2.13 -2.13
N TYR A 72 4.18 2.10 -1.49
CA TYR A 72 4.85 0.86 -1.12
C TYR A 72 4.06 0.06 -0.08
N ILE A 73 4.09 -1.26 -0.25
CA ILE A 73 3.57 -2.26 0.68
C ILE A 73 4.68 -3.28 0.97
N ASN A 74 4.74 -3.77 2.21
CA ASN A 74 5.68 -4.83 2.61
C ASN A 74 5.03 -6.19 2.38
N LEU A 75 5.60 -6.99 1.48
CA LEU A 75 5.15 -8.33 1.12
C LEU A 75 6.04 -9.37 1.81
N GLU A 76 5.39 -10.36 2.43
CA GLU A 76 6.08 -11.58 2.85
C GLU A 76 5.99 -12.62 1.74
N GLU A 77 7.13 -12.92 1.11
CA GLU A 77 7.24 -14.00 0.13
C GLU A 77 8.06 -15.16 0.71
N LYS A 78 7.95 -16.32 0.09
CA LYS A 78 8.84 -17.45 0.36
C LYS A 78 9.80 -17.64 -0.79
N ASP A 79 11.08 -17.77 -0.49
CA ASP A 79 12.08 -18.14 -1.50
C ASP A 79 11.95 -19.62 -1.91
N LYS A 80 12.80 -20.04 -2.86
CA LYS A 80 12.86 -21.44 -3.33
C LYS A 80 13.21 -22.46 -2.22
N ALA A 81 13.74 -21.99 -1.10
CA ALA A 81 14.08 -22.79 0.06
C ALA A 81 13.02 -22.66 1.18
N GLU A 82 11.83 -22.13 0.86
CA GLU A 82 10.71 -21.87 1.78
C GLU A 82 11.05 -20.90 2.92
N LYS A 83 12.13 -20.13 2.80
CA LYS A 83 12.47 -19.09 3.77
C LYS A 83 11.68 -17.83 3.49
N LYS A 84 11.21 -17.18 4.54
CA LYS A 84 10.57 -15.87 4.45
C LYS A 84 11.58 -14.85 3.93
N VAL A 85 11.23 -14.19 2.84
CA VAL A 85 11.95 -13.05 2.26
C VAL A 85 11.01 -11.85 2.26
N LEU A 86 11.54 -10.71 2.68
CA LEU A 86 10.80 -9.46 2.66
C LEU A 86 11.00 -8.82 1.28
N LYS A 87 9.88 -8.58 0.61
CA LYS A 87 9.83 -7.86 -0.66
C LYS A 87 8.95 -6.63 -0.53
N VAL A 88 9.15 -5.66 -1.40
CA VAL A 88 8.23 -4.53 -1.49
C VAL A 88 7.50 -4.53 -2.82
N GLY A 89 6.20 -4.24 -2.75
CA GLY A 89 5.41 -3.90 -3.93
C GLY A 89 5.06 -2.43 -3.90
N PHE A 90 5.10 -1.73 -5.04
CA PHE A 90 4.54 -0.40 -5.18
C PHE A 90 3.16 -0.49 -5.80
N LEU A 91 2.13 -0.23 -5.01
CA LEU A 91 0.75 -0.20 -5.47
C LEU A 91 0.52 1.14 -6.18
N ALA A 92 0.09 1.10 -7.44
CA ALA A 92 -0.15 2.28 -8.26
C ALA A 92 -1.53 2.23 -8.93
N LYS A 93 -2.09 3.41 -9.23
CA LYS A 93 -3.38 3.53 -9.91
C LYS A 93 -3.22 3.27 -11.41
N LYS A 94 -4.12 2.48 -11.98
CA LYS A 94 -4.31 2.38 -13.44
C LYS A 94 -5.22 3.52 -13.89
N PHE A 95 -4.74 4.37 -14.79
CA PHE A 95 -5.51 5.54 -15.25
C PHE A 95 -6.74 5.18 -16.11
N ASN A 96 -6.80 3.94 -16.62
CA ASN A 96 -7.65 3.58 -17.74
C ASN A 96 -9.02 2.99 -17.32
N ARG A 97 -9.30 2.83 -16.01
CA ARG A 97 -10.54 2.26 -15.49
C ARG A 97 -10.97 2.99 -14.22
N GLN A 98 -12.02 3.81 -14.32
CA GLN A 98 -12.37 4.81 -13.29
C GLN A 98 -13.75 4.62 -12.67
N PHE A 99 -14.52 3.60 -13.07
CA PHE A 99 -15.89 3.51 -12.58
C PHE A 99 -15.93 3.14 -11.08
N ASN A 100 -15.15 2.15 -10.63
CA ASN A 100 -15.13 1.81 -9.20
C ASN A 100 -14.28 2.80 -8.39
N GLN A 101 -14.84 3.29 -7.28
CA GLN A 101 -14.16 4.22 -6.37
C GLN A 101 -13.25 3.50 -5.36
N GLY A 102 -13.48 2.22 -5.08
CA GLY A 102 -12.65 1.42 -4.20
C GLY A 102 -11.40 0.90 -4.91
N LEU A 103 -10.49 0.29 -4.15
CA LEU A 103 -9.36 -0.42 -4.76
C LEU A 103 -9.83 -1.74 -5.36
N THR A 104 -9.46 -1.98 -6.61
CA THR A 104 -9.80 -3.20 -7.34
C THR A 104 -8.63 -3.59 -8.24
N ASN A 105 -8.50 -4.89 -8.55
CA ASN A 105 -7.48 -5.35 -9.51
C ASN A 105 -7.63 -4.69 -10.90
N GLY A 106 -8.82 -4.18 -11.21
CA GLY A 106 -9.12 -3.44 -12.43
C GLY A 106 -8.57 -2.02 -12.46
N ASN A 107 -8.46 -1.33 -11.32
CA ASN A 107 -8.00 0.06 -11.22
C ASN A 107 -6.66 0.24 -10.49
N THR A 108 -6.05 -0.84 -10.01
CA THR A 108 -4.68 -0.83 -9.45
C THR A 108 -3.74 -1.80 -10.16
N THR A 109 -2.44 -1.50 -10.09
CA THR A 109 -1.34 -2.38 -10.50
C THR A 109 -0.33 -2.49 -9.37
N LEU A 110 0.25 -3.67 -9.20
CA LEU A 110 1.37 -3.87 -8.29
C LEU A 110 2.66 -3.88 -9.11
N LEU A 111 3.62 -3.06 -8.72
CA LEU A 111 4.95 -2.99 -9.31
C LEU A 111 5.99 -3.49 -8.31
N ASP A 112 7.13 -3.99 -8.76
CA ASP A 112 8.28 -4.22 -7.90
C ASP A 112 8.97 -2.89 -7.55
N ILE A 113 10.01 -2.97 -6.73
CA ILE A 113 10.77 -1.79 -6.31
C ILE A 113 11.40 -1.03 -7.48
N GLU A 114 11.60 -1.67 -8.63
CA GLU A 114 12.17 -1.08 -9.86
C GLU A 114 11.09 -0.65 -10.87
N GLY A 115 9.80 -0.75 -10.51
CA GLY A 115 8.69 -0.30 -11.34
C GLY A 115 8.19 -1.33 -12.36
N LYS A 116 8.63 -2.59 -12.29
CA LYS A 116 8.16 -3.65 -13.19
C LYS A 116 6.88 -4.30 -12.63
N PRO A 117 5.88 -4.63 -13.45
CA PRO A 117 4.66 -5.27 -12.96
C PRO A 117 4.91 -6.63 -12.29
N ILE A 118 4.32 -6.84 -11.10
CA ILE A 118 4.30 -8.13 -10.42
C ILE A 118 2.96 -8.82 -10.73
N PRO A 119 2.96 -10.06 -11.26
CA PRO A 119 1.74 -10.83 -11.49
C PRO A 119 1.24 -11.43 -10.17
N TYR A 120 0.67 -10.59 -9.31
CA TYR A 120 0.09 -11.01 -8.04
C TYR A 120 -1.41 -10.71 -8.05
N ALA A 121 -2.26 -11.74 -8.07
CA ALA A 121 -3.69 -11.56 -8.26
C ALA A 121 -4.44 -11.18 -6.97
N GLU A 122 -3.87 -11.49 -5.81
CA GLU A 122 -4.58 -11.45 -4.52
C GLU A 122 -4.03 -10.41 -3.54
N TYR A 123 -3.16 -9.47 -3.96
CA TYR A 123 -2.52 -8.51 -3.03
C TYR A 123 -3.53 -7.66 -2.28
N LEU A 124 -4.69 -7.36 -2.88
CA LEU A 124 -5.73 -6.52 -2.29
C LEU A 124 -6.32 -7.10 -1.01
N TYR A 125 -6.20 -8.41 -0.78
CA TYR A 125 -6.75 -9.11 0.38
C TYR A 125 -5.68 -9.48 1.41
N THR A 126 -4.52 -8.83 1.34
CA THR A 126 -3.39 -9.11 2.22
C THR A 126 -3.27 -8.10 3.34
N LYS A 127 -2.66 -8.53 4.45
CA LYS A 127 -2.19 -7.66 5.52
C LYS A 127 -1.41 -6.45 5.01
N ALA A 128 -0.60 -6.62 3.97
CA ALA A 128 0.22 -5.56 3.39
C ALA A 128 -0.62 -4.37 2.88
N VAL A 129 -1.79 -4.64 2.29
CA VAL A 129 -2.73 -3.60 1.84
C VAL A 129 -3.48 -2.98 3.02
N GLN A 130 -3.81 -3.77 4.05
CA GLN A 130 -4.37 -3.25 5.28
C GLN A 130 -3.40 -2.26 5.95
N ASP A 131 -2.13 -2.64 6.09
CA ASP A 131 -1.09 -1.82 6.67
C ASP A 131 -0.85 -0.55 5.86
N LEU A 132 -0.85 -0.62 4.51
CA LEU A 132 -0.82 0.56 3.64
C LEU A 132 -1.97 1.53 3.92
N ILE A 133 -3.21 1.03 3.94
CA ILE A 133 -4.40 1.86 4.17
C ILE A 133 -4.35 2.51 5.56
N GLN A 134 -3.82 1.79 6.55
CA GLN A 134 -3.67 2.24 7.93
C GLN A 134 -2.37 3.01 8.20
N ASN A 135 -1.55 3.25 7.18
CA ASN A 135 -0.24 3.90 7.27
C ASN A 135 0.70 3.24 8.31
N ARG A 136 0.70 1.91 8.38
CA ARG A 136 1.54 1.13 9.28
C ARG A 136 2.79 0.69 8.55
N TYR A 137 3.92 1.23 8.98
CA TYR A 137 5.25 0.90 8.48
C TYR A 137 6.21 0.68 9.65
N PRO A 138 7.25 -0.16 9.48
CA PRO A 138 8.31 -0.24 10.48
C PRO A 138 8.99 1.12 10.65
N SER A 139 9.53 1.35 11.85
CA SER A 139 10.46 2.46 12.06
C SER A 139 11.71 2.28 11.19
N LEU A 140 12.49 3.33 11.01
CA LEU A 140 13.72 3.24 10.24
C LEU A 140 14.74 2.29 10.88
N GLU A 141 14.84 2.32 12.22
CA GLU A 141 15.66 1.39 13.00
C GLU A 141 15.23 -0.06 12.78
N ASP A 142 13.92 -0.36 12.90
CA ASP A 142 13.38 -1.70 12.68
C ASP A 142 13.63 -2.17 11.25
N ALA A 143 13.39 -1.29 10.27
CA ALA A 143 13.63 -1.58 8.87
C ALA A 143 15.10 -1.90 8.60
N TRP A 144 16.03 -1.19 9.24
CA TRP A 144 17.46 -1.49 9.15
C TRP A 144 17.79 -2.89 9.69
N GLY A 145 17.16 -3.28 10.81
CA GLY A 145 17.28 -4.64 11.36
C GLY A 145 16.75 -5.74 10.43
N MET A 146 15.79 -5.41 9.58
CA MET A 146 15.16 -6.30 8.59
C MET A 146 15.95 -6.43 7.27
N LEU A 147 16.82 -5.46 6.96
CA LEU A 147 17.64 -5.43 5.74
C LEU A 147 18.82 -6.41 5.83
N LYS A 148 18.57 -7.68 5.52
CA LYS A 148 19.59 -8.74 5.43
C LYS A 148 19.50 -9.47 4.10
N GLY A 149 20.64 -9.75 3.47
CA GLY A 149 20.69 -10.41 2.17
C GLY A 149 20.09 -9.53 1.07
N ASP A 150 19.04 -10.03 0.40
CA ASP A 150 18.31 -9.33 -0.69
C ASP A 150 16.90 -8.88 -0.26
N ASN A 151 16.73 -8.64 1.05
CA ASN A 151 15.48 -8.12 1.59
C ASN A 151 15.24 -6.68 1.14
N GLU A 152 13.96 -6.38 0.94
CA GLU A 152 13.46 -5.03 0.67
C GLU A 152 12.45 -4.67 1.76
N VAL A 153 12.46 -3.41 2.20
CA VAL A 153 11.59 -2.93 3.27
C VAL A 153 11.09 -1.52 2.95
N ALA A 154 9.78 -1.34 2.98
CA ALA A 154 9.11 -0.05 2.91
C ALA A 154 8.99 0.55 4.32
N ILE A 155 9.43 1.79 4.47
CA ILE A 155 9.33 2.57 5.72
C ILE A 155 8.24 3.64 5.65
N SER A 156 7.70 3.88 4.46
CA SER A 156 6.54 4.73 4.22
C SER A 156 5.91 4.37 2.87
N ARG A 157 4.77 5.00 2.54
CA ARG A 157 4.16 4.90 1.20
C ARG A 157 5.10 5.28 0.07
N ASP A 158 6.00 6.22 0.35
CA ASP A 158 6.80 6.87 -0.68
C ASP A 158 8.23 6.30 -0.75
N ILE A 159 8.75 5.72 0.34
CA ILE A 159 10.14 5.28 0.46
C ILE A 159 10.24 3.78 0.78
N ALA A 160 11.11 3.11 0.03
CA ALA A 160 11.56 1.75 0.30
C ALA A 160 13.08 1.64 0.26
N LEU A 161 13.59 0.61 0.93
CA LEU A 161 15.00 0.29 1.06
C LEU A 161 15.25 -1.10 0.48
N LYS A 162 16.38 -1.30 -0.18
CA LYS A 162 16.81 -2.60 -0.72
C LYS A 162 18.25 -2.88 -0.34
N ALA A 163 18.47 -3.97 0.38
CA ALA A 163 19.82 -4.44 0.65
C ALA A 163 20.41 -5.10 -0.60
N LEU A 164 21.68 -4.80 -0.89
CA LEU A 164 22.46 -5.51 -1.89
C LEU A 164 23.34 -6.53 -1.18
N LYS A 165 23.05 -7.81 -1.40
CA LYS A 165 23.69 -8.93 -0.71
C LYS A 165 25.22 -8.93 -0.74
N ASP A 166 25.82 -8.55 -1.87
CA ASP A 166 27.27 -8.70 -2.07
C ASP A 166 28.10 -7.51 -1.57
N SER A 167 27.51 -6.32 -1.48
CA SER A 167 28.21 -5.10 -1.08
C SER A 167 27.82 -4.58 0.30
N GLY A 168 26.69 -5.03 0.84
CA GLY A 168 26.08 -4.45 2.03
C GLY A 168 25.54 -3.03 1.83
N LEU A 169 25.56 -2.52 0.58
CA LEU A 169 24.94 -1.25 0.25
C LEU A 169 23.42 -1.36 0.39
N VAL A 170 22.81 -0.30 0.90
CA VAL A 170 21.35 -0.17 0.93
C VAL A 170 20.93 0.89 -0.07
N LEU A 171 20.17 0.49 -1.08
CA LEU A 171 19.59 1.41 -2.05
C LEU A 171 18.31 2.03 -1.48
N VAL A 172 18.13 3.32 -1.72
CA VAL A 172 16.94 4.09 -1.31
C VAL A 172 16.09 4.35 -2.55
N PHE A 173 14.83 3.95 -2.50
CA PHE A 173 13.89 4.16 -3.58
C PHE A 173 12.77 5.10 -3.16
N TYR A 174 12.47 6.08 -4.02
CA TYR A 174 11.28 6.91 -3.94
C TYR A 174 10.36 6.58 -5.12
N LYS A 175 9.16 6.07 -4.87
CA LYS A 175 8.16 5.73 -5.91
C LYS A 175 8.79 5.01 -7.12
N THR A 176 9.41 3.87 -6.84
CA THR A 176 10.12 2.99 -7.78
C THR A 176 11.36 3.58 -8.46
N THR A 177 11.79 4.78 -8.08
CA THR A 177 12.99 5.44 -8.58
C THR A 177 14.09 5.33 -7.55
N ASN A 178 15.26 4.78 -7.91
CA ASN A 178 16.43 4.82 -7.04
C ASN A 178 16.91 6.26 -6.91
N VAL A 179 16.93 6.77 -5.68
CA VAL A 179 17.30 8.16 -5.35
C VAL A 179 18.63 8.27 -4.59
N GLY A 180 19.27 7.15 -4.28
CA GLY A 180 20.53 7.17 -3.55
C GLY A 180 20.86 5.85 -2.88
N TRP A 181 21.95 5.84 -2.12
CA TRP A 181 22.37 4.68 -1.37
C TRP A 181 23.03 5.04 -0.05
N VAL A 182 23.04 4.10 0.86
CA VAL A 182 23.73 4.19 2.14
C VAL A 182 24.84 3.14 2.16
N THR A 183 26.03 3.56 2.58
CA THR A 183 27.18 2.68 2.72
C THR A 183 27.12 1.87 4.02
N PRO A 184 27.71 0.65 4.07
CA PRO A 184 27.71 -0.16 5.28
C PRO A 184 28.29 0.60 6.47
N GLY A 185 27.56 0.64 7.59
CA GLY A 185 27.97 1.32 8.82
C GLY A 185 27.84 2.85 8.80
N SER A 186 27.31 3.43 7.71
CA SER A 186 27.00 4.85 7.61
C SER A 186 25.53 5.13 7.88
N THR A 187 25.24 6.33 8.39
CA THR A 187 23.90 6.93 8.47
C THR A 187 23.75 8.08 7.46
N THR A 188 24.67 8.20 6.50
CA THR A 188 24.62 9.20 5.44
C THR A 188 24.10 8.57 4.15
N VAL A 189 23.04 9.15 3.60
CA VAL A 189 22.53 8.82 2.27
C VAL A 189 23.31 9.63 1.24
N ILE A 190 23.98 8.92 0.32
CA ILE A 190 24.63 9.52 -0.83
C ILE A 190 23.58 9.69 -1.93
N VAL A 191 23.32 10.94 -2.32
CA VAL A 191 22.32 11.31 -3.32
C VAL A 191 23.04 11.75 -4.59
N PRO A 192 22.67 11.23 -5.78
CA PRO A 192 23.36 11.56 -7.02
C PRO A 192 23.11 12.98 -7.52
N THR A 193 22.04 13.65 -7.08
CA THR A 193 21.71 15.03 -7.48
C THR A 193 21.05 15.81 -6.34
N SER A 194 21.23 17.13 -6.33
CA SER A 194 20.59 18.02 -5.34
C SER A 194 19.06 18.02 -5.42
N GLU A 195 18.49 17.72 -6.58
CA GLU A 195 17.04 17.72 -6.82
C GLU A 195 16.30 16.65 -6.01
N MET A 196 16.98 15.58 -5.61
CA MET A 196 16.38 14.48 -4.83
C MET A 196 16.70 14.57 -3.34
N ALA A 197 17.58 15.49 -2.92
CA ALA A 197 18.03 15.60 -1.53
C ALA A 197 16.91 15.99 -0.53
N TRP A 198 15.90 16.72 -1.00
CA TRP A 198 14.73 17.06 -0.19
C TRP A 198 13.91 15.82 0.21
N LEU A 199 13.93 14.75 -0.60
CA LEU A 199 13.24 13.49 -0.28
C LEU A 199 13.87 12.85 0.96
N VAL A 200 15.21 12.80 1.00
CA VAL A 200 15.94 12.31 2.16
C VAL A 200 15.63 13.16 3.39
N SER A 201 15.68 14.49 3.25
CA SER A 201 15.33 15.41 4.34
C SER A 201 13.91 15.23 4.87
N LYS A 202 12.95 14.88 4.00
CA LYS A 202 11.55 14.72 4.39
C LYS A 202 11.28 13.38 5.08
N TYR A 203 11.79 12.29 4.51
CA TYR A 203 11.40 10.92 4.87
C TYR A 203 12.46 10.13 5.65
N LEU A 204 13.73 10.54 5.60
CA LEU A 204 14.86 9.90 6.29
C LEU A 204 15.51 10.90 7.24
N ARG A 205 14.70 11.57 8.08
CA ARG A 205 15.16 12.67 8.96
C ARG A 205 16.23 12.28 9.97
N GLU A 206 16.31 11.00 10.30
CA GLU A 206 17.31 10.45 11.21
C GLU A 206 18.67 10.25 10.52
N PHE A 207 18.72 10.39 9.19
CA PHE A 207 19.93 10.24 8.38
C PHE A 207 20.40 11.60 7.89
N THR A 208 21.72 11.75 7.78
CA THR A 208 22.33 12.86 7.03
C THR A 208 22.36 12.54 5.55
N TRP A 209 22.61 13.54 4.70
CA TRP A 209 22.82 13.30 3.27
C TRP A 209 23.91 14.18 2.71
N GLU A 210 24.56 13.66 1.67
CA GLU A 210 25.56 14.37 0.88
C GLU A 210 25.31 14.14 -0.61
N ILE A 211 25.73 15.11 -1.42
CA ILE A 211 25.64 15.03 -2.89
C ILE A 211 27.00 14.60 -3.42
N GLN A 212 26.99 13.69 -4.38
CA GLN A 212 28.18 13.27 -5.13
C GLN A 212 28.20 13.87 -6.54
#